data_AF-A0A0E0IJA6-F1
#
_entry.id   AF-A0A0E0IJA6-F1
#
_cell.length_a   1.000
_cell.length_b   1.000
_cell.length_c   1.000
_cell.angle_alpha   90.00
_cell.angle_beta   90.00
_cell.angle_gamma   90.00
#
_symmetry.space_group_name_H-M   'P 1'
#
loop_
_entity.id
_entity.type
_entity.pdbx_description
1 polymer ?
#
loop_
_entity_poly.entity_id
_entity_poly.type
_entity_poly.pdbx_seq_one_letter_code
_entity_poly.pdbx_strand_id
1 'polypeptide(L)'
;MALKHHPDKQASLILAEATEEAKQAKKDEIESHFKAIQEAYEVLIDPTKRRIFDSTDEFDDDIPTDCAPQDFYKVFGPAFMRNGRWSVNQTIPSLGDDATPVEEVDKFYNFWYNFKSWREFPHADEYDLEQAESREHKRWMERQNAKLQEKAKKVEYARVRTLVDNAYKKDPRIQRRKEEEKAEKQRRKEAKYLAKKMQEEEAAKAAEEERKRKEEEAKRAAEAALNQKKLKEKEKKLLRKEKTRLRNLVAPVVAESHFSLSEDDVETACSSLDMERLKKLCDSMENKDTTEKARLLRGALSKEGSSGTSNEGKKIQANGVDGSKAKSTSSGEKVTQGNTLSNYEKKEEKPWGREEIELLRKAIQKYPKGTSRRWEVVSEFIGTGRSVEEILKATKTVLLQKPDSTKAFDSFLEKRKPAPSIASPLSVRTETVGLPTEKASGDASSKAPAQPASSKTSDEKAPAPAPVSNGTPSGTADPEAWSEAQVLALVQALKAFPKDASQRWERVAAAVPGKTMVQCKKKVAEMQKNFRSKKGAE
;
A
#
# COMPACT_ATOMS: atom_id res chain seq x y z
N MET A 1 5.97 -43.36 -51.32
CA MET A 1 4.52 -43.62 -51.24
C MET A 1 3.81 -43.24 -52.53
N ALA A 2 3.90 -41.98 -53.00
CA ALA A 2 3.24 -41.53 -54.24
C ALA A 2 3.54 -42.40 -55.49
N LEU A 3 4.79 -42.80 -55.72
CA LEU A 3 5.15 -43.66 -56.86
C LEU A 3 4.52 -45.06 -56.83
N LYS A 4 4.22 -45.59 -55.64
CA LYS A 4 3.64 -46.93 -55.45
C LYS A 4 2.12 -46.95 -55.68
N HIS A 5 1.46 -45.81 -55.44
CA HIS A 5 0.02 -45.62 -55.59
C HIS A 5 -0.34 -44.83 -56.85
N HIS A 6 0.61 -44.62 -57.76
CA HIS A 6 0.33 -43.98 -59.04
C HIS A 6 -0.61 -44.86 -59.87
N PRO A 7 -1.62 -44.28 -60.57
CA PRO A 7 -2.58 -45.05 -61.37
C PRO A 7 -1.92 -46.05 -62.33
N ASP A 8 -0.88 -45.63 -63.05
CA ASP A 8 -0.11 -46.51 -63.96
C ASP A 8 0.53 -47.73 -63.27
N LYS A 9 0.87 -47.63 -61.99
CA LYS A 9 1.46 -48.73 -61.21
C LYS A 9 0.41 -49.66 -60.60
N GLN A 10 -0.85 -49.24 -60.61
CA GLN A 10 -2.00 -50.02 -60.11
C GLN A 10 -2.90 -50.54 -61.24
N ALA A 11 -2.50 -50.36 -62.51
CA ALA A 11 -3.23 -50.83 -63.68
C ALA A 11 -3.54 -52.34 -63.65
N SER A 12 -2.68 -53.16 -63.02
CA SER A 12 -2.94 -54.60 -62.84
C SER A 12 -4.16 -54.90 -61.96
N LEU A 13 -4.47 -54.03 -61.00
CA LEU A 13 -5.66 -54.17 -60.14
C LEU A 13 -6.94 -53.84 -60.91
N ILE A 14 -6.87 -52.87 -61.83
CA ILE A 14 -7.99 -52.54 -62.73
C ILE A 14 -8.26 -53.71 -63.67
N LEU A 15 -7.21 -54.29 -64.26
CA LEU A 15 -7.34 -55.42 -65.20
C LEU A 15 -7.84 -56.71 -64.54
N ALA A 16 -7.76 -56.83 -63.21
CA ALA A 16 -8.23 -58.00 -62.46
C ALA A 16 -9.76 -58.04 -62.26
N GLU A 17 -10.47 -56.94 -62.51
CA GLU A 17 -11.93 -56.86 -62.36
C GLU A 17 -12.67 -57.45 -63.57
N ALA A 18 -13.76 -58.17 -63.30
CA ALA A 18 -14.47 -58.98 -64.30
C ALA A 18 -15.46 -58.18 -65.17
N THR A 19 -16.05 -57.10 -64.64
CA THR A 19 -17.03 -56.27 -65.35
C THR A 19 -16.45 -54.90 -65.67
N GLU A 20 -16.86 -54.29 -66.78
CA GLU A 20 -16.42 -52.93 -67.15
C GLU A 20 -16.83 -51.89 -66.09
N GLU A 21 -17.98 -52.09 -65.45
CA GLU A 21 -18.45 -51.27 -64.32
C GLU A 21 -17.51 -51.38 -63.10
N ALA A 22 -17.05 -52.59 -62.76
CA ALA A 22 -16.10 -52.80 -61.67
C ALA A 22 -14.70 -52.26 -62.00
N LYS A 23 -14.24 -52.39 -63.26
CA LYS A 23 -13.00 -51.77 -63.73
C LYS A 23 -13.03 -50.25 -63.60
N GLN A 24 -14.14 -49.63 -64.01
CA GLN A 24 -14.32 -48.19 -63.89
C GLN A 24 -14.36 -47.75 -62.42
N ALA A 25 -15.10 -48.46 -61.56
CA ALA A 25 -15.14 -48.18 -60.12
C ALA A 25 -13.74 -48.30 -59.46
N LYS A 26 -12.95 -49.32 -59.83
CA LYS A 26 -11.57 -49.46 -59.34
C LYS A 26 -10.64 -48.37 -59.85
N LYS A 27 -10.80 -47.95 -61.10
CA LYS A 27 -10.06 -46.83 -61.66
C LYS A 27 -10.36 -45.55 -60.87
N ASP A 28 -11.63 -45.26 -60.61
CA ASP A 28 -12.05 -44.08 -59.85
C ASP A 28 -11.55 -44.13 -58.39
N GLU A 29 -11.56 -45.32 -57.75
CA GLU A 29 -10.99 -45.55 -56.42
C GLU A 29 -9.47 -45.25 -56.38
N ILE A 30 -8.73 -45.76 -57.37
CA ILE A 30 -7.28 -45.57 -57.50
C ILE A 30 -6.93 -44.10 -57.76
N GLU A 31 -7.65 -43.44 -58.67
CA GLU A 31 -7.46 -42.03 -58.97
C GLU A 31 -7.80 -41.14 -57.77
N SER A 32 -8.90 -41.45 -57.07
CA SER A 32 -9.29 -40.76 -55.83
C SER A 32 -8.23 -40.92 -54.74
N HIS A 33 -7.72 -42.14 -54.53
CA HIS A 33 -6.69 -42.41 -53.53
C HIS A 33 -5.35 -41.73 -53.88
N PHE A 34 -4.96 -41.73 -55.16
CA PHE A 34 -3.76 -41.02 -55.62
C PHE A 34 -3.91 -39.50 -55.42
N LYS A 35 -5.08 -38.94 -55.75
CA LYS A 35 -5.39 -37.52 -55.52
C LYS A 35 -5.32 -37.18 -54.02
N ALA A 36 -5.86 -38.01 -53.14
CA ALA A 36 -5.74 -37.84 -51.69
C ALA A 36 -4.27 -37.86 -51.22
N ILE A 37 -3.43 -38.73 -51.81
CA ILE A 37 -1.98 -38.74 -51.52
C ILE A 37 -1.31 -37.45 -52.01
N GLN A 38 -1.69 -36.92 -53.18
CA GLN A 38 -1.16 -35.66 -53.69
C GLN A 38 -1.56 -34.49 -52.79
N GLU A 39 -2.84 -34.39 -52.43
CA GLU A 39 -3.34 -33.36 -51.51
C GLU A 39 -2.66 -33.44 -50.14
N ALA A 40 -2.50 -34.65 -49.59
CA ALA A 40 -1.74 -34.85 -48.36
C ALA A 40 -0.30 -34.38 -48.52
N TYR A 41 0.39 -34.76 -49.60
CA TYR A 41 1.78 -34.33 -49.82
C TYR A 41 1.90 -32.80 -49.90
N GLU A 42 0.98 -32.12 -50.60
CA GLU A 42 0.97 -30.66 -50.71
C GLU A 42 0.75 -29.95 -49.36
N VAL A 43 -0.10 -30.49 -48.50
CA VAL A 43 -0.34 -29.95 -47.16
C VAL A 43 0.86 -30.21 -46.25
N LEU A 44 1.47 -31.39 -46.33
CA LEU A 44 2.55 -31.81 -45.44
C LEU A 44 3.90 -31.17 -45.78
N ILE A 45 4.15 -30.87 -47.06
CA ILE A 45 5.42 -30.27 -47.50
C ILE A 45 5.51 -28.78 -47.21
N ASP A 46 4.38 -28.06 -47.24
CA ASP A 46 4.34 -26.63 -46.96
C ASP A 46 4.27 -26.41 -45.43
N PRO A 47 5.27 -25.75 -44.80
CA PRO A 47 5.30 -25.58 -43.34
C PRO A 47 4.14 -24.75 -42.76
N THR A 48 3.47 -23.95 -43.57
CA THR A 48 2.31 -23.16 -43.18
C THR A 48 1.05 -24.02 -43.26
N LYS A 49 0.83 -24.71 -44.39
CA LYS A 49 -0.30 -25.64 -44.54
C LYS A 49 -0.22 -26.77 -43.51
N ARG A 50 0.97 -27.29 -43.24
CA ARG A 50 1.19 -28.31 -42.21
C ARG A 50 0.82 -27.81 -40.82
N ARG A 51 1.18 -26.56 -40.46
CA ARG A 51 0.81 -25.97 -39.17
C ARG A 51 -0.70 -25.77 -39.03
N ILE A 52 -1.35 -25.32 -40.09
CA ILE A 52 -2.81 -25.16 -40.13
C ILE A 52 -3.47 -26.53 -39.93
N PHE A 53 -3.05 -27.55 -40.69
CA PHE A 53 -3.53 -28.92 -40.57
C PHE A 53 -3.32 -29.51 -39.17
N ASP A 54 -2.11 -29.39 -38.64
CA ASP A 54 -1.80 -29.88 -37.30
C ASP A 54 -2.67 -29.17 -36.24
N SER A 55 -3.01 -27.90 -36.43
CA SER A 55 -3.83 -27.13 -35.48
C SER A 55 -5.33 -27.45 -35.54
N THR A 56 -5.80 -28.06 -36.63
CA THR A 56 -7.18 -28.52 -36.81
C THR A 56 -7.41 -29.96 -36.32
N ASP A 57 -6.34 -30.68 -36.02
CA ASP A 57 -6.38 -32.01 -35.45
C ASP A 57 -7.13 -32.01 -34.10
N GLU A 58 -7.80 -33.12 -33.77
CA GLU A 58 -8.55 -33.22 -32.51
C GLU A 58 -7.62 -33.04 -31.31
N PHE A 59 -7.93 -32.07 -30.46
CA PHE A 59 -7.10 -31.71 -29.31
C PHE A 59 -7.95 -31.55 -28.05
N ASP A 60 -7.49 -32.17 -26.97
CA ASP A 60 -8.07 -31.98 -25.64
C ASP A 60 -7.69 -30.60 -25.07
N ASP A 61 -8.60 -29.65 -25.26
CA ASP A 61 -8.50 -28.28 -24.76
C ASP A 61 -8.82 -28.13 -23.27
N ASP A 62 -9.19 -29.21 -22.56
CA ASP A 62 -9.49 -29.14 -21.13
C ASP A 62 -8.24 -28.77 -20.31
N ILE A 63 -8.46 -27.92 -19.30
CA ILE A 63 -7.41 -27.44 -18.40
C ILE A 63 -7.81 -27.69 -16.95
N PRO A 64 -6.91 -28.29 -16.14
CA PRO A 64 -7.18 -28.46 -14.73
C PRO A 64 -7.47 -27.13 -14.01
N THR A 65 -8.56 -27.13 -13.24
CA THR A 65 -8.96 -25.97 -12.43
C THR A 65 -8.54 -26.11 -10.97
N ASP A 66 -8.58 -27.34 -10.45
CA ASP A 66 -8.21 -27.65 -9.07
C ASP A 66 -7.55 -29.03 -8.99
N CYS A 67 -6.79 -29.28 -7.92
CA CYS A 67 -6.23 -30.56 -7.54
C CYS A 67 -5.95 -30.59 -6.03
N ALA A 68 -5.88 -31.79 -5.47
CA ALA A 68 -5.28 -31.96 -4.15
C ALA A 68 -3.74 -31.77 -4.24
N PRO A 69 -3.06 -31.34 -3.17
CA PRO A 69 -1.61 -31.08 -3.20
C PRO A 69 -0.79 -32.29 -3.66
N GLN A 70 -1.16 -33.50 -3.25
CA GLN A 70 -0.47 -34.73 -3.63
C GLN A 70 -0.63 -35.12 -5.11
N ASP A 71 -1.67 -34.63 -5.77
CA ASP A 71 -1.99 -34.95 -7.17
C ASP A 71 -1.57 -33.85 -8.14
N PHE A 72 -0.98 -32.76 -7.62
CA PHE A 72 -0.57 -31.60 -8.41
C PHE A 72 0.23 -31.99 -9.67
N TYR A 73 1.30 -32.76 -9.50
CA TYR A 73 2.17 -33.17 -10.61
C TYR A 73 1.47 -34.12 -11.58
N LYS A 74 0.57 -34.98 -11.09
CA LYS A 74 -0.20 -35.93 -11.91
C LYS A 74 -1.26 -35.23 -12.76
N VAL A 75 -1.85 -34.15 -12.23
CA VAL A 75 -2.92 -33.40 -12.88
C VAL A 75 -2.36 -32.33 -13.83
N PHE A 76 -1.47 -31.47 -13.33
CA PHE A 76 -0.94 -30.35 -14.12
C PHE A 76 0.19 -30.75 -15.06
N GLY A 77 1.00 -31.76 -14.72
CA GLY A 77 2.12 -32.22 -15.55
C GLY A 77 1.69 -32.61 -16.96
N PRO A 78 0.74 -33.56 -17.13
CA PRO A 78 0.24 -33.94 -18.45
C PRO A 78 -0.42 -32.78 -19.21
N ALA A 79 -1.13 -31.89 -18.51
CA ALA A 79 -1.75 -30.72 -19.13
C ALA A 79 -0.69 -29.77 -19.73
N PHE A 80 0.40 -29.50 -19.02
CA PHE A 80 1.50 -28.70 -19.55
C PHE A 80 2.23 -29.39 -20.72
N MET A 81 2.47 -30.70 -20.62
CA MET A 81 3.07 -31.46 -21.72
C MET A 81 2.22 -31.41 -22.98
N ARG A 82 0.90 -31.60 -22.84
CA ARG A 82 -0.06 -31.55 -23.94
C ARG A 82 -0.07 -30.19 -24.63
N ASN A 83 -0.20 -29.11 -23.84
CA ASN A 83 -0.21 -27.75 -24.38
C ASN A 83 1.17 -27.32 -24.90
N GLY A 84 2.25 -27.95 -24.41
CA GLY A 84 3.61 -27.69 -24.84
C GLY A 84 3.86 -27.99 -26.32
N ARG A 85 3.10 -28.93 -26.92
CA ARG A 85 3.17 -29.26 -28.37
C ARG A 85 3.06 -28.01 -29.26
N TRP A 86 2.29 -27.02 -28.82
CA TRP A 86 2.06 -25.78 -29.56
C TRP A 86 3.13 -24.72 -29.35
N SER A 87 4.18 -24.98 -28.56
CA SER A 87 5.21 -23.98 -28.29
C SER A 87 6.04 -23.67 -29.52
N VAL A 88 6.26 -22.38 -29.79
CA VAL A 88 7.25 -21.91 -30.78
C VAL A 88 8.67 -22.30 -30.35
N ASN A 89 8.90 -22.39 -29.04
CA ASN A 89 10.20 -22.78 -28.47
C ASN A 89 10.23 -24.30 -28.27
N GLN A 90 11.23 -24.98 -28.85
CA GLN A 90 11.31 -26.45 -28.78
C GLN A 90 11.69 -26.98 -27.39
N THR A 91 12.45 -26.21 -26.62
CA THR A 91 12.87 -26.58 -25.26
C THR A 91 11.79 -26.21 -24.25
N ILE A 92 10.84 -27.12 -24.05
CA ILE A 92 9.75 -26.94 -23.09
C ILE A 92 10.23 -27.40 -21.71
N PRO A 93 10.29 -26.52 -20.69
CA PRO A 93 10.69 -26.92 -19.35
C PRO A 93 9.64 -27.86 -18.73
N SER A 94 10.12 -28.90 -18.06
CA SER A 94 9.28 -29.81 -17.29
C SER A 94 8.79 -29.15 -16.00
N LEU A 95 7.60 -29.53 -15.53
CA LEU A 95 7.05 -29.10 -14.23
C LEU A 95 7.93 -29.55 -13.04
N GLY A 96 8.66 -30.65 -13.22
CA GLY A 96 9.49 -31.27 -12.19
C GLY A 96 8.68 -32.01 -11.11
N ASP A 97 9.25 -32.06 -9.92
CA ASP A 97 8.74 -32.73 -8.72
C ASP A 97 8.83 -31.80 -7.48
N ASP A 98 8.50 -32.31 -6.28
CA ASP A 98 8.57 -31.51 -5.03
C ASP A 98 10.00 -31.13 -4.61
N ALA A 99 11.00 -31.90 -5.07
CA ALA A 99 12.42 -31.68 -4.78
C ALA A 99 13.09 -30.68 -5.75
N THR A 100 12.39 -30.28 -6.81
CA THR A 100 12.93 -29.37 -7.83
C THR A 100 13.29 -28.01 -7.21
N PRO A 101 14.51 -27.49 -7.46
CA PRO A 101 14.95 -26.21 -6.91
C PRO A 101 14.02 -25.06 -7.31
N VAL A 102 13.84 -24.12 -6.38
CA VAL A 102 13.03 -22.90 -6.54
C VAL A 102 13.37 -22.13 -7.83
N GLU A 103 14.64 -22.07 -8.21
CA GLU A 103 15.09 -21.39 -9.43
C GLU A 103 14.56 -22.04 -10.71
N GLU A 104 14.52 -23.37 -10.77
CA GLU A 104 13.99 -24.11 -11.92
C GLU A 104 12.47 -23.98 -12.00
N VAL A 105 11.79 -23.94 -10.84
CA VAL A 105 10.35 -23.64 -10.77
C VAL A 105 10.06 -22.24 -11.32
N ASP A 106 10.89 -21.26 -11.00
CA ASP A 106 10.72 -19.89 -11.50
C ASP A 106 10.98 -19.79 -13.00
N LYS A 107 11.99 -20.52 -13.53
CA LYS A 107 12.23 -20.63 -14.98
C LYS A 107 11.05 -21.28 -15.71
N PHE A 108 10.48 -22.34 -15.13
CA PHE A 108 9.29 -23.01 -15.66
C PHE A 108 8.11 -22.03 -15.78
N TYR A 109 7.76 -21.34 -14.69
CA TYR A 109 6.64 -20.40 -14.72
C TYR A 109 6.92 -19.17 -15.61
N ASN A 110 8.17 -18.71 -15.68
CA ASN A 110 8.56 -17.64 -16.58
C ASN A 110 8.35 -18.03 -18.06
N PHE A 111 8.78 -19.23 -18.45
CA PHE A 111 8.51 -19.76 -19.79
C PHE A 111 7.00 -19.79 -20.10
N TRP A 112 6.20 -20.34 -19.20
CA TRP A 112 4.76 -20.50 -19.41
C TRP A 112 3.98 -19.18 -19.38
N TYR A 113 4.42 -18.20 -18.58
CA TYR A 113 3.84 -16.86 -18.62
C TYR A 113 4.22 -16.06 -19.87
N ASN A 114 5.33 -16.42 -20.50
CA ASN A 114 5.77 -15.87 -21.78
C ASN A 114 5.54 -16.84 -22.95
N PHE A 115 4.60 -17.79 -22.78
CA PHE A 115 4.33 -18.84 -23.76
C PHE A 115 3.89 -18.23 -25.11
N LYS A 116 4.57 -18.66 -26.18
CA LYS A 116 4.24 -18.31 -27.55
C LYS A 116 3.77 -19.56 -28.27
N SER A 117 2.53 -19.53 -28.76
CA SER A 117 1.92 -20.62 -29.50
C SER A 117 2.09 -20.42 -31.00
N TRP A 118 2.40 -21.49 -31.74
CA TRP A 118 2.27 -21.51 -33.21
C TRP A 118 0.92 -22.05 -33.69
N ARG A 119 0.03 -22.47 -32.77
CA ARG A 119 -1.30 -23.00 -33.10
C ARG A 119 -2.13 -21.98 -33.85
N GLU A 120 -2.72 -22.42 -34.96
CA GLU A 120 -3.58 -21.62 -35.84
C GLU A 120 -5.04 -22.04 -35.72
N PHE A 121 -5.98 -21.15 -36.07
CA PHE A 121 -7.42 -21.38 -35.88
C PHE A 121 -8.18 -21.13 -37.19
N PRO A 122 -7.94 -21.93 -38.25
CA PRO A 122 -8.58 -21.73 -39.55
C PRO A 122 -10.11 -21.90 -39.50
N HIS A 123 -10.63 -22.74 -38.59
CA HIS A 123 -12.08 -22.89 -38.39
C HIS A 123 -12.78 -21.64 -37.84
N ALA A 124 -12.01 -20.64 -37.38
CA ALA A 124 -12.57 -19.36 -36.97
C ALA A 124 -12.91 -18.47 -38.16
N ASP A 125 -12.45 -18.80 -39.38
CA ASP A 125 -12.73 -18.03 -40.58
C ASP A 125 -14.18 -18.23 -41.02
N GLU A 126 -14.95 -17.15 -41.00
CA GLU A 126 -16.37 -17.16 -41.39
C GLU A 126 -16.57 -16.85 -42.87
N TYR A 127 -15.63 -16.12 -43.49
CA TYR A 127 -15.74 -15.67 -44.88
C TYR A 127 -14.87 -16.51 -45.81
N ASP A 128 -15.51 -17.18 -46.78
CA ASP A 128 -14.80 -17.89 -47.84
C ASP A 128 -14.26 -16.90 -48.89
N LEU A 129 -12.94 -16.90 -49.08
CA LEU A 129 -12.26 -16.00 -50.01
C LEU A 129 -12.57 -16.32 -51.48
N GLU A 130 -13.05 -17.52 -51.79
CA GLU A 130 -13.46 -17.92 -53.14
C GLU A 130 -14.81 -17.29 -53.55
N GLN A 131 -15.63 -16.88 -52.57
CA GLN A 131 -16.92 -16.21 -52.79
C GLN A 131 -16.79 -14.70 -53.04
N ALA A 132 -15.57 -14.17 -53.06
CA ALA A 132 -15.34 -12.74 -53.23
C ALA A 132 -15.64 -12.28 -54.67
N GLU A 133 -16.69 -11.48 -54.82
CA GLU A 133 -17.13 -10.88 -56.11
C GLU A 133 -16.17 -9.82 -56.68
N SER A 134 -15.26 -9.28 -55.86
CA SER A 134 -14.28 -8.27 -56.29
C SER A 134 -13.01 -8.33 -55.44
N ARG A 135 -11.94 -7.70 -55.93
CA ARG A 135 -10.66 -7.61 -55.21
C ARG A 135 -10.83 -6.89 -53.87
N GLU A 136 -11.64 -5.83 -53.85
CA GLU A 136 -11.95 -5.07 -52.65
C GLU A 136 -12.79 -5.90 -51.67
N HIS A 137 -13.74 -6.71 -52.17
CA HIS A 137 -14.51 -7.65 -51.37
C HIS A 137 -13.61 -8.72 -50.74
N LYS A 138 -12.68 -9.30 -51.52
CA LYS A 138 -11.69 -10.27 -51.02
C LYS A 138 -10.83 -9.69 -49.89
N ARG A 139 -10.28 -8.49 -50.08
CA ARG A 139 -9.50 -7.80 -49.04
C ARG A 139 -10.31 -7.49 -47.79
N TRP A 140 -11.60 -7.20 -47.95
CA TRP A 140 -12.49 -7.01 -46.80
C TRP A 140 -12.71 -8.32 -46.05
N MET A 141 -12.99 -9.43 -46.74
CA MET A 141 -13.13 -10.77 -46.16
C MET A 141 -11.86 -11.21 -45.43
N GLU A 142 -10.68 -11.06 -46.05
CA GLU A 142 -9.37 -11.34 -45.44
C GLU A 142 -9.19 -10.59 -44.11
N ARG A 143 -9.61 -9.31 -44.05
CA ARG A 143 -9.54 -8.52 -42.82
C ARG A 143 -10.53 -8.98 -41.76
N GLN A 144 -11.71 -9.49 -42.14
CA GLN A 144 -12.65 -10.03 -41.18
C GLN A 144 -12.15 -11.36 -40.62
N ASN A 145 -11.67 -12.27 -41.46
CA ASN A 145 -11.05 -13.53 -41.03
C ASN A 145 -9.85 -13.26 -40.12
N ALA A 146 -8.97 -12.33 -40.47
CA ALA A 146 -7.84 -11.95 -39.61
C ALA A 146 -8.28 -11.49 -38.21
N LYS A 147 -9.41 -10.77 -38.10
CA LYS A 147 -9.97 -10.38 -36.78
C LYS A 147 -10.53 -11.57 -36.02
N LEU A 148 -11.20 -12.50 -36.70
CA LEU A 148 -11.74 -13.71 -36.10
C LEU A 148 -10.62 -14.64 -35.61
N GLN A 149 -9.57 -14.82 -36.40
CA GLN A 149 -8.36 -15.54 -36.01
C GLN A 149 -7.66 -14.87 -34.83
N GLU A 150 -7.50 -13.54 -34.83
CA GLU A 150 -6.91 -12.83 -33.69
C GLU A 150 -7.75 -13.03 -32.41
N LYS A 151 -9.08 -13.04 -32.53
CA LYS A 151 -9.99 -13.31 -31.41
C LYS A 151 -9.84 -14.75 -30.91
N ALA A 152 -9.76 -15.74 -31.80
CA ALA A 152 -9.52 -17.13 -31.43
C ALA A 152 -8.16 -17.31 -30.72
N LYS A 153 -7.09 -16.71 -31.26
CA LYS A 153 -5.76 -16.67 -30.63
C LYS A 153 -5.78 -16.04 -29.23
N LYS A 154 -6.56 -14.98 -29.03
CA LYS A 154 -6.75 -14.35 -27.72
C LYS A 154 -7.46 -15.27 -26.72
N VAL A 155 -8.48 -15.99 -27.16
CA VAL A 155 -9.19 -16.97 -26.32
C VAL A 155 -8.23 -18.09 -25.91
N GLU A 156 -7.43 -18.61 -26.85
CA GLU A 156 -6.43 -19.63 -26.55
C GLU A 156 -5.36 -19.12 -25.57
N TYR A 157 -4.82 -17.93 -25.81
CA TYR A 157 -3.85 -17.33 -24.90
C TYR A 157 -4.41 -17.17 -23.49
N ALA A 158 -5.69 -16.75 -23.37
CA ALA A 158 -6.36 -16.66 -22.08
C ALA A 158 -6.59 -18.04 -21.42
N ARG A 159 -6.89 -19.08 -22.20
CA ARG A 159 -7.01 -20.46 -21.72
C ARG A 159 -5.69 -20.98 -21.15
N VAL A 160 -4.61 -20.89 -21.93
CA VAL A 160 -3.27 -21.28 -21.47
C VAL A 160 -2.85 -20.46 -20.26
N ARG A 161 -3.08 -19.14 -20.26
CA ARG A 161 -2.80 -18.28 -19.10
C ARG A 161 -3.54 -18.74 -17.83
N THR A 162 -4.80 -19.15 -17.98
CA THR A 162 -5.62 -19.70 -16.89
C THR A 162 -5.04 -21.01 -16.35
N LEU A 163 -4.56 -21.90 -17.21
CA LEU A 163 -3.84 -23.12 -16.81
C LEU A 163 -2.62 -22.76 -15.93
N VAL A 164 -1.79 -21.80 -16.38
CA VAL A 164 -0.60 -21.39 -15.61
C VAL A 164 -0.99 -20.77 -14.27
N ASP A 165 -1.99 -19.88 -14.25
CA ASP A 165 -2.43 -19.21 -13.04
C ASP A 165 -3.08 -20.18 -12.03
N ASN A 166 -3.79 -21.20 -12.49
CA ASN A 166 -4.34 -22.26 -11.64
C ASN A 166 -3.22 -23.12 -11.05
N ALA A 167 -2.27 -23.55 -11.89
CA ALA A 167 -1.11 -24.31 -11.43
C ALA A 167 -0.30 -23.53 -10.40
N TYR A 168 0.04 -22.26 -10.68
CA TYR A 168 0.83 -21.43 -9.77
C TYR A 168 0.19 -21.25 -8.39
N LYS A 169 -1.15 -21.18 -8.33
CA LYS A 169 -1.89 -21.09 -7.07
C LYS A 169 -1.87 -22.40 -6.28
N LYS A 170 -1.77 -23.55 -6.96
CA LYS A 170 -1.90 -24.89 -6.38
C LYS A 170 -0.55 -25.60 -6.18
N ASP A 171 0.53 -25.09 -6.76
CA ASP A 171 1.87 -25.67 -6.63
C ASP A 171 2.33 -25.66 -5.15
N PRO A 172 2.57 -26.84 -4.55
CA PRO A 172 3.00 -26.94 -3.16
C PRO A 172 4.30 -26.17 -2.86
N ARG A 173 5.23 -26.09 -3.82
CA ARG A 173 6.51 -25.41 -3.67
C ARG A 173 6.32 -23.89 -3.60
N ILE A 174 5.41 -23.36 -4.40
CA ILE A 174 5.04 -21.93 -4.37
C ILE A 174 4.24 -21.59 -3.11
N GLN A 175 3.36 -22.50 -2.67
CA GLN A 175 2.61 -22.33 -1.43
C GLN A 175 3.54 -22.27 -0.21
N ARG A 176 4.48 -23.21 -0.06
CA ARG A 176 5.51 -23.17 1.00
C ARG A 176 6.27 -21.85 1.00
N ARG A 177 6.77 -21.42 -0.16
CA ARG A 177 7.50 -20.15 -0.30
C ARG A 177 6.67 -18.94 0.16
N LYS A 178 5.38 -18.90 -0.21
CA LYS A 178 4.47 -17.81 0.16
C LYS A 178 4.12 -17.82 1.65
N GLU A 179 3.99 -19.00 2.25
CA GLU A 179 3.77 -19.17 3.68
C GLU A 179 5.00 -18.73 4.48
N GLU A 180 6.19 -19.12 4.05
CA GLU A 180 7.47 -18.69 4.63
C GLU A 180 7.65 -17.17 4.55
N GLU A 181 7.39 -16.56 3.39
CA GLU A 181 7.46 -15.09 3.23
C GLU A 181 6.45 -14.38 4.15
N LYS A 182 5.24 -14.93 4.28
CA LYS A 182 4.21 -14.39 5.17
C LYS A 182 4.63 -14.53 6.64
N ALA A 183 5.17 -15.68 7.03
CA ALA A 183 5.66 -15.96 8.37
C ALA A 183 6.87 -15.06 8.71
N GLU A 184 7.81 -14.88 7.80
CA GLU A 184 8.95 -13.96 7.98
C GLU A 184 8.47 -12.52 8.15
N LYS A 185 7.52 -12.08 7.31
CA LYS A 185 6.94 -10.75 7.42
C LYS A 185 6.20 -10.56 8.75
N GLN A 186 5.53 -11.58 9.27
CA GLN A 186 4.90 -11.57 10.60
C GLN A 186 5.95 -11.50 11.71
N ARG A 187 6.96 -12.38 11.70
CA ARG A 187 8.08 -12.36 12.64
C ARG A 187 8.81 -11.02 12.65
N ARG A 188 9.00 -10.39 11.49
CA ARG A 188 9.59 -9.05 11.38
C ARG A 188 8.71 -7.96 12.00
N LYS A 189 7.39 -8.06 11.89
CA LYS A 189 6.45 -7.12 12.53
C LYS A 189 6.44 -7.32 14.04
N GLU A 190 6.40 -8.56 14.50
CA GLU A 190 6.44 -8.93 15.91
C GLU A 190 7.75 -8.52 16.55
N ALA A 191 8.89 -8.75 15.89
CA ALA A 191 10.20 -8.30 16.37
C ALA A 191 10.29 -6.78 16.50
N LYS A 192 9.74 -6.02 15.53
CA LYS A 192 9.67 -4.54 15.62
C LYS A 192 8.76 -4.07 16.75
N TYR A 193 7.62 -4.73 16.93
CA TYR A 193 6.70 -4.42 18.02
C TYR A 193 7.34 -4.70 19.38
N LEU A 194 7.99 -5.86 19.53
CA LEU A 194 8.67 -6.23 20.76
C LEU A 194 9.86 -5.31 21.05
N ALA A 195 10.67 -4.98 20.05
CA ALA A 195 11.77 -4.02 20.21
C ALA A 195 11.26 -2.64 20.64
N LYS A 196 10.15 -2.14 20.06
CA LYS A 196 9.54 -0.88 20.47
C LYS A 196 9.03 -0.95 21.91
N LYS A 197 8.37 -2.05 22.29
CA LYS A 197 7.87 -2.26 23.65
C LYS A 197 9.00 -2.30 24.67
N MET A 198 10.09 -3.00 24.36
CA MET A 198 11.29 -3.04 25.21
C MET A 198 11.92 -1.65 25.37
N GLN A 199 12.03 -0.87 24.29
CA GLN A 199 12.54 0.50 24.35
C GLN A 199 11.64 1.44 25.16
N GLU A 200 10.32 1.30 25.04
CA GLU A 200 9.35 2.08 25.80
C GLU A 200 9.40 1.72 27.30
N GLU A 201 9.52 0.44 27.64
CA GLU A 201 9.68 -0.02 29.01
C GLU A 201 11.01 0.43 29.63
N GLU A 202 12.11 0.37 28.87
CA GLU A 202 13.42 0.85 29.31
C GLU A 202 13.42 2.38 29.50
N ALA A 203 12.82 3.13 28.57
CA ALA A 203 12.67 4.58 28.70
C ALA A 203 11.77 4.97 29.88
N ALA A 204 10.70 4.20 30.15
CA ALA A 204 9.84 4.41 31.31
C ALA A 204 10.59 4.16 32.63
N LYS A 205 11.39 3.09 32.71
CA LYS A 205 12.25 2.80 33.88
C LYS A 205 13.31 3.89 34.07
N ALA A 206 13.97 4.33 33.00
CA ALA A 206 14.97 5.40 33.07
C ALA A 206 14.34 6.74 33.51
N ALA A 207 13.14 7.07 33.02
CA ALA A 207 12.42 8.28 33.43
C ALA A 207 11.96 8.22 34.90
N GLU A 208 11.54 7.05 35.38
CA GLU A 208 11.19 6.85 36.78
C GLU A 208 12.41 6.98 37.70
N GLU A 209 13.54 6.38 37.32
CA GLU A 209 14.80 6.49 38.06
C GLU A 209 15.32 7.93 38.10
N GLU A 210 15.27 8.66 36.98
CA GLU A 210 15.64 10.08 36.93
C GLU A 210 14.73 10.95 37.82
N ARG A 211 13.41 10.71 37.80
CA ARG A 211 12.46 11.41 38.66
C ARG A 211 12.78 11.17 40.14
N LYS A 212 13.06 9.92 40.51
CA LYS A 212 13.41 9.55 41.89
C LYS A 212 14.71 10.21 42.34
N ARG A 213 15.72 10.27 41.47
CA ARG A 213 17.00 10.95 41.74
C ARG A 213 16.81 12.46 41.94
N LYS A 214 16.01 13.11 41.08
CA LYS A 214 15.69 14.55 41.22
C LYS A 214 14.91 14.84 42.51
N GLU A 215 13.97 13.98 42.88
CA GLU A 215 13.21 14.12 44.13
C GLU A 215 14.10 13.96 45.37
N GLU A 216 15.02 12.99 45.37
CA GLU A 216 15.97 12.79 46.46
C GLU A 216 16.95 13.96 46.59
N GLU A 217 17.45 14.48 45.46
CA GLU A 217 18.32 15.65 45.42
C GLU A 217 17.59 16.92 45.91
N ALA A 218 16.35 17.13 45.48
CA ALA A 218 15.53 18.24 45.93
C ALA A 218 15.25 18.16 47.45
N LYS A 219 14.99 16.96 47.97
CA LYS A 219 14.81 16.73 49.41
C LYS A 219 16.09 17.03 50.20
N ARG A 220 17.24 16.56 49.72
CA ARG A 220 18.55 16.83 50.33
C ARG A 220 18.89 18.33 50.30
N ALA A 221 18.60 19.01 49.19
CA ALA A 221 18.79 20.45 49.06
C ALA A 221 17.86 21.24 50.01
N ALA A 222 16.60 20.84 50.13
CA ALA A 222 15.65 21.46 51.06
C ALA A 222 16.09 21.27 52.53
N GLU A 223 16.58 20.09 52.89
CA GLU A 223 17.11 19.82 54.23
C GLU A 223 18.38 20.64 54.52
N ALA A 224 19.31 20.71 53.57
CA ALA A 224 20.50 21.55 53.68
C ALA A 224 20.16 23.04 53.84
N ALA A 225 19.17 23.54 53.07
CA ALA A 225 18.70 24.92 53.17
C ALA A 225 18.04 25.21 54.53
N LEU A 226 17.26 24.27 55.07
CA LEU A 226 16.67 24.36 56.41
C LEU A 226 17.78 24.43 57.48
N ASN A 227 18.80 23.57 57.38
CA ASN A 227 19.91 23.54 58.32
C ASN A 227 20.74 24.82 58.27
N GLN A 228 21.01 25.37 57.08
CA GLN A 228 21.65 26.68 56.95
C GLN A 228 20.82 27.81 57.56
N LYS A 229 19.49 27.82 57.37
CA LYS A 229 18.61 28.81 58.01
C LYS A 229 18.69 28.72 59.53
N LYS A 230 18.64 27.49 60.10
CA LYS A 230 18.79 27.26 61.54
C LYS A 230 20.15 27.75 62.06
N LEU A 231 21.25 27.50 61.33
CA LEU A 231 22.59 27.97 61.70
C LEU A 231 22.67 29.50 61.68
N LYS A 232 22.20 30.14 60.60
CA LYS A 232 22.16 31.61 60.49
C LYS A 232 21.29 32.25 61.58
N GLU A 233 20.18 31.61 61.95
CA GLU A 233 19.33 32.09 63.05
C GLU A 233 20.05 31.97 64.41
N LYS A 234 20.74 30.85 64.67
CA LYS A 234 21.57 30.67 65.87
C LYS A 234 22.70 31.72 65.94
N GLU A 235 23.38 31.96 64.83
CA GLU A 235 24.44 32.97 64.72
C GLU A 235 23.89 34.38 64.96
N LYS A 236 22.76 34.75 64.34
CA LYS A 236 22.09 36.03 64.62
C LYS A 236 21.69 36.17 66.08
N LYS A 237 21.21 35.10 66.72
CA LYS A 237 20.89 35.10 68.17
C LYS A 237 22.13 35.33 69.03
N LEU A 238 23.24 34.67 68.72
CA LEU A 238 24.52 34.89 69.41
C LEU A 238 25.04 36.32 69.19
N LEU A 239 24.86 36.89 67.99
CA LEU A 239 25.37 38.22 67.64
C LEU A 239 24.64 39.28 68.45
N ARG A 240 23.31 39.11 68.57
CA ARG A 240 22.47 39.96 69.43
C ARG A 240 22.94 39.90 70.89
N LYS A 241 23.27 38.72 71.41
CA LYS A 241 23.79 38.57 72.79
C LYS A 241 25.10 39.32 72.99
N GLU A 242 26.06 39.20 72.07
CA GLU A 242 27.34 39.92 72.18
C GLU A 242 27.19 41.44 72.00
N LYS A 243 26.33 41.92 71.10
CA LYS A 243 25.99 43.35 71.01
C LYS A 243 25.40 43.89 72.31
N THR A 244 24.46 43.15 72.92
CA THR A 244 23.91 43.53 74.24
C THR A 244 25.00 43.51 75.33
N ARG A 245 25.90 42.53 75.31
CA ARG A 245 27.04 42.46 76.25
C ARG A 245 27.97 43.67 76.11
N LEU A 246 28.29 44.07 74.88
CA LEU A 246 29.08 45.27 74.59
C LEU A 246 28.42 46.53 75.16
N ARG A 247 27.13 46.74 74.88
CA ARG A 247 26.38 47.88 75.41
C ARG A 247 26.42 47.94 76.95
N ASN A 248 26.25 46.79 77.62
CA ASN A 248 26.31 46.72 79.08
C ASN A 248 27.69 47.03 79.65
N LEU A 249 28.76 46.56 79.02
CA LEU A 249 30.14 46.78 79.50
C LEU A 249 30.60 48.24 79.34
N VAL A 250 30.10 48.94 78.32
CA VAL A 250 30.48 50.33 78.00
C VAL A 250 29.47 51.35 78.54
N ALA A 251 28.27 50.94 78.96
CA ALA A 251 27.29 51.84 79.61
C ALA A 251 27.87 52.79 80.68
N PRO A 252 28.72 52.36 81.63
CA PRO A 252 29.34 53.28 82.60
C PRO A 252 30.34 54.26 81.96
N VAL A 253 30.99 53.86 80.86
CA VAL A 253 31.94 54.71 80.11
C VAL A 253 31.21 55.82 79.35
N VAL A 254 30.04 55.54 78.79
CA VAL A 254 29.20 56.55 78.11
C VAL A 254 28.56 57.51 79.11
N ALA A 255 28.21 57.02 80.32
CA ALA A 255 27.69 57.86 81.40
C ALA A 255 28.73 58.86 81.95
N GLU A 256 30.02 58.53 81.86
CA GLU A 256 31.14 59.40 82.22
C GLU A 256 31.53 60.31 81.03
N SER A 257 30.95 61.52 80.96
CA SER A 257 31.11 62.49 79.85
C SER A 257 32.55 62.96 79.54
N HIS A 258 33.55 62.50 80.30
CA HIS A 258 34.96 62.87 80.12
C HIS A 258 35.66 62.09 79.01
N PHE A 259 35.07 60.99 78.51
CA PHE A 259 35.74 60.12 77.53
C PHE A 259 35.39 60.41 76.08
N SER A 260 34.62 61.45 75.73
CA SER A 260 34.27 61.79 74.34
C SER A 260 33.79 60.59 73.49
N LEU A 261 33.05 59.68 74.12
CA LEU A 261 32.41 58.53 73.48
C LEU A 261 30.90 58.65 73.68
N SER A 262 30.16 58.51 72.60
CA SER A 262 28.70 58.63 72.56
C SER A 262 28.02 57.26 72.41
N GLU A 263 26.71 57.22 72.63
CA GLU A 263 25.89 56.04 72.35
C GLU A 263 25.96 55.63 70.86
N ASP A 264 26.12 56.60 69.96
CA ASP A 264 26.31 56.38 68.51
C ASP A 264 27.62 55.65 68.19
N ASP A 265 28.69 55.92 68.95
CA ASP A 265 29.98 55.23 68.80
C ASP A 265 29.86 53.74 69.20
N VAL A 266 29.06 53.44 70.22
CA VAL A 266 28.79 52.05 70.65
C VAL A 266 27.96 51.31 69.61
N GLU A 267 26.95 51.96 69.03
CA GLU A 267 26.11 51.32 68.00
C GLU A 267 26.84 51.16 66.66
N THR A 268 27.78 52.07 66.36
CA THR A 268 28.72 51.94 65.25
C THR A 268 29.59 50.70 65.43
N ALA A 269 30.22 50.52 66.59
CA ALA A 269 31.00 49.32 66.91
C ALA A 269 30.15 48.03 66.90
N CYS A 270 28.91 48.09 67.41
CA CYS A 270 27.97 46.98 67.34
C CYS A 270 27.62 46.61 65.89
N SER A 271 27.61 47.55 64.96
CA SER A 271 27.20 47.32 63.57
C SER A 271 28.36 46.94 62.65
N SER A 272 29.57 47.43 62.91
CA SER A 272 30.75 47.20 62.07
C SER A 272 31.51 45.91 62.42
N LEU A 273 31.46 45.47 63.68
CA LEU A 273 32.21 44.30 64.13
C LEU A 273 31.42 43.00 63.92
N ASP A 274 32.10 41.97 63.42
CA ASP A 274 31.59 40.60 63.38
C ASP A 274 31.49 39.99 64.80
N MET A 275 30.83 38.83 64.91
CA MET A 275 30.66 38.12 66.19
C MET A 275 31.97 37.93 66.95
N GLU A 276 33.01 37.49 66.25
CA GLU A 276 34.24 37.01 66.86
C GLU A 276 35.05 38.20 67.38
N ARG A 277 35.06 39.30 66.62
CA ARG A 277 35.63 40.58 67.03
C ARG A 277 34.85 41.22 68.17
N LEU A 278 33.51 41.19 68.14
CA LEU A 278 32.66 41.66 69.24
C LEU A 278 32.93 40.89 70.52
N LYS A 279 32.92 39.56 70.45
CA LYS A 279 33.20 38.70 71.59
C LYS A 279 34.60 38.96 72.17
N LYS A 280 35.62 39.01 71.31
CA LYS A 280 37.00 39.29 71.72
C LYS A 280 37.14 40.67 72.36
N LEU A 281 36.41 41.67 71.84
CA LEU A 281 36.38 43.01 72.41
C LEU A 281 35.71 42.99 73.79
N CYS A 282 34.53 42.36 73.93
CA CYS A 282 33.84 42.18 75.21
C CYS A 282 34.72 41.45 76.24
N ASP A 283 35.33 40.32 75.87
CA ASP A 283 36.24 39.55 76.73
C ASP A 283 37.44 40.38 77.17
N SER A 284 37.98 41.20 76.26
CA SER A 284 39.11 42.10 76.56
C SER A 284 38.74 43.30 77.42
N MET A 285 37.45 43.64 77.53
CA MET A 285 36.92 44.71 78.40
C MET A 285 36.44 44.20 79.75
N GLU A 286 36.23 42.89 79.87
CA GLU A 286 35.84 42.24 81.12
C GLU A 286 36.97 42.43 82.15
N ASN A 287 36.61 42.89 83.35
CA ASN A 287 37.53 43.21 84.45
C ASN A 287 38.49 44.41 84.26
N LYS A 288 38.23 45.29 83.28
CA LYS A 288 38.97 46.56 83.13
C LYS A 288 38.22 47.75 83.69
N ASP A 289 38.96 48.80 84.04
CA ASP A 289 38.42 50.08 84.51
C ASP A 289 37.80 50.89 83.36
N THR A 290 37.09 51.98 83.69
CA THR A 290 36.35 52.78 82.69
C THR A 290 37.27 53.41 81.64
N THR A 291 38.48 53.80 82.05
CA THR A 291 39.52 54.36 81.16
C THR A 291 40.03 53.36 80.12
N GLU A 292 40.40 52.14 80.53
CA GLU A 292 40.87 51.12 79.60
C GLU A 292 39.73 50.60 78.71
N LYS A 293 38.49 50.52 79.21
CA LYS A 293 37.31 50.22 78.39
C LYS A 293 37.09 51.28 77.30
N ALA A 294 37.19 52.56 77.65
CA ALA A 294 37.09 53.67 76.69
C ALA A 294 38.18 53.59 75.61
N ARG A 295 39.42 53.27 76.00
CA ARG A 295 40.56 53.11 75.07
C ARG A 295 40.34 51.95 74.09
N LEU A 296 39.83 50.82 74.58
CA LEU A 296 39.58 49.63 73.77
C LEU A 296 38.45 49.83 72.77
N LEU A 297 37.36 50.50 73.18
CA LEU A 297 36.27 50.84 72.25
C LEU A 297 36.74 51.81 71.15
N ARG A 298 37.49 52.84 71.52
CA ARG A 298 38.09 53.78 70.56
C ARG A 298 39.03 53.07 69.58
N GLY A 299 39.86 52.16 70.10
CA GLY A 299 40.76 51.33 69.27
C GLY A 299 40.01 50.39 68.32
N ALA A 300 38.83 49.92 68.69
CA ALA A 300 37.97 49.14 67.81
C ALA A 300 37.34 49.98 66.70
N LEU A 301 36.96 51.22 67.00
CA LEU A 301 36.40 52.19 66.03
C LEU A 301 37.47 52.76 65.09
N SER A 302 38.70 53.00 65.56
CA SER A 302 39.79 53.56 64.75
C SER A 302 40.43 52.54 63.79
N LYS A 303 40.28 51.23 64.03
CA LYS A 303 40.87 50.20 63.17
C LYS A 303 40.16 50.00 61.82
N GLU A 304 39.05 50.70 61.55
CA GLU A 304 38.46 50.74 60.20
C GLU A 304 39.14 51.76 59.26
N GLY A 305 40.07 52.59 59.75
CA GLY A 305 40.70 53.65 58.94
C GLY A 305 42.03 53.30 58.25
N SER A 306 42.63 52.12 58.46
CA SER A 306 43.91 51.79 57.83
C SER A 306 44.16 50.28 57.68
N SER A 307 43.62 49.69 56.60
CA SER A 307 44.34 48.68 55.82
C SER A 307 43.87 48.72 54.36
N GLY A 308 44.53 49.56 53.57
CA GLY A 308 44.52 49.43 52.12
C GLY A 308 45.44 48.30 51.67
N THR A 309 44.94 47.51 50.71
CA THR A 309 45.65 46.69 49.71
C THR A 309 46.45 45.45 50.15
N SER A 310 45.89 44.27 49.86
CA SER A 310 46.52 43.29 48.95
C SER A 310 45.47 42.34 48.34
N ASN A 311 45.36 42.40 47.01
CA ASN A 311 45.26 41.30 46.05
C ASN A 311 44.49 40.00 46.41
N GLU A 312 43.44 39.67 45.62
CA GLU A 312 43.48 38.54 44.66
C GLU A 312 42.11 38.44 43.95
N GLY A 313 41.83 39.35 43.02
CA GLY A 313 40.73 39.22 42.06
C GLY A 313 41.15 38.30 40.91
N LYS A 314 41.02 36.99 41.06
CA LYS A 314 41.29 36.02 39.99
C LYS A 314 40.00 35.64 39.26
N LYS A 315 39.69 36.42 38.22
CA LYS A 315 38.66 36.11 37.22
C LYS A 315 39.23 35.08 36.24
N ILE A 316 38.65 33.88 36.26
CA ILE A 316 38.84 32.87 35.22
C ILE A 316 37.85 33.19 34.09
N GLN A 317 38.34 33.62 32.94
CA GLN A 317 37.68 33.36 31.66
C GLN A 317 38.72 33.06 30.57
N ALA A 318 38.55 31.87 30.00
CA ALA A 318 38.67 31.49 28.60
C ALA A 318 39.90 31.95 27.80
N ASN A 319 40.76 30.97 27.56
CA ASN A 319 41.65 30.89 26.41
C ASN A 319 40.85 31.01 25.10
N GLY A 320 41.16 32.03 24.31
CA GLY A 320 40.85 32.13 22.89
C GLY A 320 42.14 32.51 22.18
N VAL A 321 42.74 31.55 21.46
CA VAL A 321 43.98 31.73 20.71
C VAL A 321 43.70 32.54 19.45
N ASP A 322 44.43 33.64 19.36
CA ASP A 322 44.71 34.45 18.17
C ASP A 322 45.50 33.62 17.14
N GLY A 323 45.33 33.93 15.86
CA GLY A 323 46.11 33.27 14.82
C GLY A 323 45.70 33.58 13.39
N SER A 324 45.48 34.87 13.12
CA SER A 324 45.40 35.45 11.77
C SER A 324 46.52 34.94 10.84
N LYS A 325 46.23 34.76 9.53
CA LYS A 325 46.62 35.72 8.46
C LYS A 325 46.78 35.08 7.06
N ALA A 326 46.13 35.77 6.09
CA ALA A 326 46.44 36.01 4.66
C ALA A 326 46.82 34.84 3.74
N LYS A 327 46.06 34.55 2.67
CA LYS A 327 45.89 35.29 1.39
C LYS A 327 47.12 35.24 0.47
N SER A 328 46.96 34.58 -0.69
CA SER A 328 47.35 34.94 -2.08
C SER A 328 47.39 33.66 -2.93
N THR A 329 46.48 33.38 -3.88
CA THR A 329 46.32 33.85 -5.28
C THR A 329 47.53 33.63 -6.21
N SER A 330 47.44 32.63 -7.09
CA SER A 330 47.75 32.59 -8.55
C SER A 330 47.94 31.11 -8.98
N SER A 331 47.07 30.51 -9.80
CA SER A 331 46.92 30.54 -11.27
C SER A 331 48.11 29.98 -12.07
N GLY A 332 47.89 28.86 -12.78
CA GLY A 332 48.59 28.52 -14.03
C GLY A 332 49.08 27.07 -14.22
N GLU A 333 48.23 26.20 -14.79
CA GLU A 333 48.45 25.30 -15.97
C GLU A 333 49.90 24.82 -16.31
N LYS A 334 50.23 23.56 -16.68
CA LYS A 334 49.59 22.61 -17.63
C LYS A 334 50.23 21.17 -17.55
N VAL A 335 49.38 20.15 -17.70
CA VAL A 335 49.47 18.93 -18.57
C VAL A 335 50.59 17.88 -18.39
N THR A 336 50.18 16.63 -18.07
CA THR A 336 50.31 15.42 -18.94
C THR A 336 49.47 14.22 -18.44
N GLN A 337 48.65 13.68 -19.37
CA GLN A 337 48.07 12.33 -19.62
C GLN A 337 48.24 11.18 -18.57
N GLY A 338 47.28 10.27 -18.31
CA GLY A 338 45.95 10.00 -18.89
C GLY A 338 45.24 8.76 -18.26
N ASN A 339 43.96 8.56 -18.65
CA ASN A 339 43.01 7.43 -18.48
C ASN A 339 42.48 7.04 -17.08
N THR A 340 41.28 7.47 -16.63
CA THR A 340 39.88 7.06 -16.95
C THR A 340 39.39 5.73 -16.35
N LEU A 341 38.78 5.82 -15.15
CA LEU A 341 37.65 4.98 -14.73
C LEU A 341 36.69 5.85 -13.90
N SER A 342 35.55 6.20 -14.49
CA SER A 342 34.53 7.10 -13.93
C SER A 342 33.72 6.39 -12.85
N ASN A 343 33.84 6.90 -11.63
CA ASN A 343 33.05 6.54 -10.47
C ASN A 343 31.72 7.31 -10.53
N TYR A 344 30.61 6.60 -10.44
CA TYR A 344 29.25 7.14 -10.56
C TYR A 344 28.88 7.89 -9.26
N GLU A 345 29.21 9.18 -9.18
CA GLU A 345 28.76 10.03 -8.09
C GLU A 345 27.28 10.35 -8.25
N LYS A 346 26.51 9.92 -7.25
CA LYS A 346 25.09 10.15 -7.07
C LYS A 346 24.90 11.66 -6.79
N LYS A 347 24.54 12.44 -7.83
CA LYS A 347 24.09 13.83 -7.67
C LYS A 347 22.89 13.85 -6.72
N GLU A 348 22.98 14.58 -5.61
CA GLU A 348 21.85 14.81 -4.73
C GLU A 348 20.73 15.54 -5.50
N GLU A 349 19.57 14.89 -5.62
CA GLU A 349 18.39 15.46 -6.29
C GLU A 349 17.85 16.63 -5.46
N LYS A 350 17.79 17.82 -6.06
CA LYS A 350 17.28 19.03 -5.40
C LYS A 350 15.79 18.85 -5.09
N PRO A 351 15.34 19.03 -3.82
CA PRO A 351 13.93 18.90 -3.44
C PRO A 351 13.03 19.81 -4.29
N TRP A 352 11.81 19.36 -4.61
CA TRP A 352 10.83 20.16 -5.36
C TRP A 352 10.22 21.25 -4.47
N GLY A 353 10.39 22.52 -4.87
CA GLY A 353 9.75 23.65 -4.21
C GLY A 353 8.26 23.74 -4.52
N ARG A 354 7.46 24.33 -3.63
CA ARG A 354 6.00 24.48 -3.83
C ARG A 354 5.64 25.24 -5.11
N GLU A 355 6.35 26.32 -5.40
CA GLU A 355 6.15 27.15 -6.60
C GLU A 355 6.51 26.38 -7.88
N GLU A 356 7.56 25.58 -7.83
CA GLU A 356 8.04 24.77 -8.94
C GLU A 356 7.09 23.62 -9.29
N ILE A 357 6.44 23.02 -8.28
CA ILE A 357 5.38 22.02 -8.47
C ILE A 357 4.15 22.64 -9.16
N GLU A 358 3.80 23.87 -8.79
CA GLU A 358 2.68 24.60 -9.42
C GLU A 358 3.00 24.97 -10.87
N LEU A 359 4.24 25.36 -11.17
CA LEU A 359 4.72 25.57 -12.53
C LEU A 359 4.69 24.27 -13.35
N LEU A 360 5.12 23.13 -12.78
CA LEU A 360 5.01 21.81 -13.41
C LEU A 360 3.56 21.45 -13.73
N ARG A 361 2.62 21.71 -12.80
CA ARG A 361 1.19 21.49 -13.01
C ARG A 361 0.64 22.31 -14.17
N LYS A 362 0.98 23.61 -14.22
CA LYS A 362 0.60 24.52 -15.31
C LYS A 362 1.21 24.10 -16.65
N ALA A 363 2.48 23.69 -16.65
CA ALA A 363 3.18 23.22 -17.85
C ALA A 363 2.51 21.96 -18.44
N ILE A 364 2.17 20.99 -17.60
CA ILE A 364 1.53 19.73 -18.04
C ILE A 364 0.13 19.96 -18.60
N GLN A 365 -0.60 20.93 -18.04
CA GLN A 365 -1.92 21.33 -18.54
C GLN A 365 -1.81 22.12 -19.86
N LYS A 366 -0.78 22.96 -20.00
CA LYS A 366 -0.53 23.77 -21.19
C LYS A 366 -0.02 22.95 -22.37
N TYR A 367 0.74 21.89 -22.11
CA TYR A 367 1.31 20.99 -23.11
C TYR A 367 0.76 19.57 -22.94
N PRO A 368 -0.40 19.24 -23.55
CA PRO A 368 -1.05 17.94 -23.40
C PRO A 368 -0.31 16.80 -24.14
N LYS A 369 -0.80 15.57 -23.96
CA LYS A 369 -0.28 14.38 -24.65
C LYS A 369 -0.45 14.55 -26.18
N GLY A 370 0.66 14.49 -26.91
CA GLY A 370 0.70 14.75 -28.36
C GLY A 370 1.55 15.96 -28.77
N THR A 371 1.95 16.82 -27.83
CA THR A 371 2.92 17.89 -28.08
C THR A 371 4.29 17.30 -28.45
N SER A 372 4.85 17.69 -29.59
CA SER A 372 6.22 17.28 -29.99
C SER A 372 7.23 17.76 -28.96
N ARG A 373 8.20 16.91 -28.58
CA ARG A 373 9.22 17.22 -27.56
C ARG A 373 8.64 17.75 -26.25
N ARG A 374 7.45 17.24 -25.87
CA ARG A 374 6.67 17.69 -24.71
C ARG A 374 7.50 17.95 -23.46
N TRP A 375 8.41 17.05 -23.11
CA TRP A 375 9.17 17.13 -21.88
C TRP A 375 10.29 18.18 -21.92
N GLU A 376 10.86 18.44 -23.09
CA GLU A 376 11.81 19.54 -23.31
C GLU A 376 11.09 20.88 -23.17
N VAL A 377 9.92 21.02 -23.80
CA VAL A 377 9.10 22.24 -23.71
C VAL A 377 8.58 22.48 -22.29
N VAL A 378 8.20 21.42 -21.57
CA VAL A 378 7.80 21.52 -20.15
C VAL A 378 9.00 21.93 -19.28
N SER A 379 10.20 21.44 -19.60
CA SER A 379 11.44 21.83 -18.91
C SER A 379 11.77 23.31 -19.08
N GLU A 380 11.74 23.78 -20.32
CA GLU A 380 11.96 25.19 -20.66
C GLU A 380 10.91 26.09 -20.01
N PHE A 381 9.64 25.65 -19.97
CA PHE A 381 8.55 26.41 -19.35
C PHE A 381 8.71 26.56 -17.82
N ILE A 382 9.25 25.55 -17.15
CA ILE A 382 9.53 25.63 -15.70
C ILE A 382 10.76 26.52 -15.45
N GLY A 383 11.76 26.50 -16.34
CA GLY A 383 12.87 27.45 -16.33
C GLY A 383 13.88 27.26 -15.19
N THR A 384 13.78 26.16 -14.42
CA THR A 384 14.65 25.90 -13.25
C THR A 384 15.87 25.02 -13.56
N GLY A 385 16.07 24.67 -14.84
CA GLY A 385 17.21 23.86 -15.28
C GLY A 385 17.14 22.38 -14.88
N ARG A 386 15.96 21.89 -14.48
CA ARG A 386 15.74 20.45 -14.23
C ARG A 386 15.82 19.64 -15.51
N SER A 387 16.30 18.40 -15.41
CA SER A 387 16.40 17.53 -16.59
C SER A 387 15.04 16.96 -16.98
N VAL A 388 14.93 16.49 -18.24
CA VAL A 388 13.75 15.78 -18.75
C VAL A 388 13.40 14.56 -17.88
N GLU A 389 14.41 13.87 -17.34
CA GLU A 389 14.24 12.72 -16.47
C GLU A 389 13.65 13.11 -15.09
N GLU A 390 14.10 14.22 -14.51
CA GLU A 390 13.57 14.76 -13.26
C GLU A 390 12.10 15.18 -13.40
N ILE A 391 11.74 15.79 -14.53
CA ILE A 391 10.37 16.21 -14.84
C ILE A 391 9.45 15.01 -15.03
N LEU A 392 9.91 13.99 -15.76
CA LEU A 392 9.18 12.73 -15.93
C LEU A 392 8.93 12.05 -14.57
N LYS A 393 9.96 11.99 -13.73
CA LYS A 393 9.90 11.40 -12.38
C LYS A 393 8.92 12.18 -11.51
N ALA A 394 9.03 13.51 -11.44
CA ALA A 394 8.16 14.36 -10.65
C ALA A 394 6.71 14.37 -11.13
N THR A 395 6.49 14.30 -12.44
CA THR A 395 5.13 14.13 -12.98
C THR A 395 4.50 12.85 -12.44
N LYS A 396 5.28 11.75 -12.41
CA LYS A 396 4.83 10.45 -11.92
C LYS A 396 4.68 10.38 -10.39
N THR A 397 5.56 11.04 -9.64
CA THR A 397 5.63 10.93 -8.16
C THR A 397 4.92 12.06 -7.43
N VAL A 398 4.93 13.28 -7.95
CA VAL A 398 4.37 14.48 -7.30
C VAL A 398 2.97 14.81 -7.83
N LEU A 399 2.69 14.60 -9.12
CA LEU A 399 1.41 14.98 -9.74
C LEU A 399 0.40 13.84 -9.90
N LEU A 400 0.87 12.62 -10.21
CA LEU A 400 0.03 11.44 -10.47
C LEU A 400 -0.24 10.56 -9.24
N GLN A 401 0.25 10.92 -8.05
CA GLN A 401 -0.19 10.25 -6.84
C GLN A 401 -1.68 10.54 -6.61
N LYS A 402 -2.50 9.49 -6.63
CA LYS A 402 -3.86 9.54 -6.08
C LYS A 402 -3.76 10.07 -4.64
N PRO A 403 -4.68 10.93 -4.18
CA PRO A 403 -4.65 11.40 -2.80
C PRO A 403 -4.61 10.18 -1.87
N ASP A 404 -3.68 10.25 -0.94
CA ASP A 404 -3.38 9.21 0.04
C ASP A 404 -4.70 8.71 0.67
N SER A 405 -5.00 7.42 0.51
CA SER A 405 -6.23 6.79 1.00
C SER A 405 -6.43 7.01 2.50
N THR A 406 -5.36 7.32 3.22
CA THR A 406 -5.38 7.62 4.66
C THR A 406 -5.97 9.00 4.96
N LYS A 407 -5.84 9.99 4.06
CA LYS A 407 -6.38 11.35 4.24
C LYS A 407 -7.74 11.57 3.56
N ALA A 408 -8.16 10.64 2.71
CA ALA A 408 -9.47 10.68 2.04
C ALA A 408 -10.63 10.51 3.03
N PHE A 409 -10.41 9.81 4.15
CA PHE A 409 -11.42 9.60 5.19
C PHE A 409 -11.66 10.86 6.04
N ASP A 410 -10.60 11.58 6.41
CA ASP A 410 -10.72 12.83 7.18
C ASP A 410 -11.42 13.92 6.37
N SER A 411 -11.08 14.06 5.08
CA SER A 411 -11.78 15.01 4.18
C SER A 411 -13.26 14.63 3.94
N PHE A 412 -13.61 13.35 4.09
CA PHE A 412 -14.98 12.87 4.02
C PHE A 412 -15.78 13.19 5.28
N LEU A 413 -15.15 13.15 6.46
CA LEU A 413 -15.76 13.54 7.73
C LEU A 413 -15.97 15.06 7.81
N GLU A 414 -15.01 15.85 7.33
CA GLU A 414 -15.05 17.32 7.33
C GLU A 414 -16.16 17.88 6.42
N LYS A 415 -16.56 17.13 5.37
CA LYS A 415 -17.57 17.53 4.39
C LYS A 415 -19.01 17.16 4.76
N ARG A 416 -19.26 16.53 5.92
CA ARG A 416 -20.63 16.33 6.42
C ARG A 416 -21.03 17.50 7.33
N LYS A 417 -22.07 18.23 6.92
CA LYS A 417 -22.83 19.12 7.83
C LYS A 417 -23.38 18.27 8.99
N PRO A 418 -23.36 18.75 10.25
CA PRO A 418 -24.01 18.04 11.34
C PRO A 418 -25.52 17.98 11.08
N ALA A 419 -26.10 16.78 11.14
CA ALA A 419 -27.54 16.58 11.06
C ALA A 419 -28.24 17.11 12.32
N PRO A 420 -29.46 17.68 12.21
CA PRO A 420 -30.17 18.24 13.35
C PRO A 420 -30.54 17.17 14.37
N SER A 421 -30.38 17.53 15.65
CA SER A 421 -30.79 16.74 16.81
C SER A 421 -32.30 16.57 16.84
N ILE A 422 -32.76 15.33 16.66
CA ILE A 422 -34.15 14.95 16.95
C ILE A 422 -34.20 14.48 18.40
N ALA A 423 -34.99 15.19 19.22
CA ALA A 423 -35.28 14.80 20.58
C ALA A 423 -36.13 13.51 20.60
N SER A 424 -35.70 12.56 21.46
CA SER A 424 -36.42 11.53 22.24
C SER A 424 -37.97 11.50 22.21
N PRO A 425 -38.69 10.41 22.62
CA PRO A 425 -38.23 9.36 23.55
C PRO A 425 -38.80 7.92 23.36
N LEU A 426 -38.10 6.90 23.90
CA LEU A 426 -38.61 5.88 24.83
C LEU A 426 -37.73 4.61 24.81
N SER A 427 -37.07 4.37 25.94
CA SER A 427 -36.56 3.07 26.37
C SER A 427 -37.70 2.10 26.63
N VAL A 428 -37.56 0.82 26.27
CA VAL A 428 -37.68 -0.29 27.23
C VAL A 428 -36.67 -1.37 26.88
N ARG A 429 -35.77 -1.57 27.83
CA ARG A 429 -34.81 -2.66 27.98
C ARG A 429 -35.55 -3.89 28.52
N THR A 430 -35.35 -5.06 27.92
CA THR A 430 -35.42 -6.32 28.67
C THR A 430 -34.35 -7.27 28.14
N GLU A 431 -33.32 -7.48 28.95
CA GLU A 431 -32.43 -8.65 28.88
C GLU A 431 -33.13 -9.78 29.63
N THR A 432 -33.15 -11.00 29.08
CA THR A 432 -33.15 -12.22 29.92
C THR A 432 -32.44 -13.37 29.21
N VAL A 433 -31.55 -13.96 30.00
CA VAL A 433 -30.71 -15.14 29.81
C VAL A 433 -31.56 -16.40 29.90
N GLY A 434 -31.19 -17.49 29.20
CA GLY A 434 -31.62 -18.84 29.62
C GLY A 434 -31.72 -19.90 28.51
N LEU A 435 -30.65 -20.68 28.37
CA LEU A 435 -30.55 -22.07 27.84
C LEU A 435 -31.63 -23.02 28.43
N PRO A 436 -31.68 -24.35 28.11
CA PRO A 436 -31.42 -25.12 26.88
C PRO A 436 -32.46 -26.28 26.67
N THR A 437 -32.17 -27.20 25.73
CA THR A 437 -32.60 -28.63 25.66
C THR A 437 -34.08 -28.92 25.32
N GLU A 438 -34.49 -29.95 24.59
CA GLU A 438 -33.91 -31.16 23.99
C GLU A 438 -34.88 -31.70 22.89
N LYS A 439 -34.35 -32.52 21.96
CA LYS A 439 -34.93 -33.75 21.34
C LYS A 439 -36.39 -33.75 20.82
N ALA A 440 -36.76 -34.45 19.75
CA ALA A 440 -36.12 -35.40 18.85
C ALA A 440 -37.09 -35.72 17.69
N SER A 441 -36.53 -36.37 16.65
CA SER A 441 -37.14 -37.44 15.82
C SER A 441 -38.48 -37.15 15.11
N GLY A 442 -38.47 -37.09 13.78
CA GLY A 442 -38.85 -38.22 12.91
C GLY A 442 -40.25 -37.93 12.34
N ASP A 443 -40.70 -38.31 11.16
CA ASP A 443 -40.27 -39.24 10.12
C ASP A 443 -41.03 -38.84 8.82
N ALA A 444 -40.63 -39.45 7.72
CA ALA A 444 -41.07 -39.29 6.34
C ALA A 444 -42.58 -39.49 6.08
N SER A 445 -43.08 -38.92 4.97
CA SER A 445 -43.29 -39.67 3.72
C SER A 445 -44.38 -39.07 2.81
N SER A 446 -44.01 -38.95 1.53
CA SER A 446 -44.83 -39.13 0.31
C SER A 446 -46.05 -38.21 0.05
N LYS A 447 -46.12 -37.60 -1.14
CA LYS A 447 -46.91 -38.12 -2.29
C LYS A 447 -46.84 -37.14 -3.49
N ALA A 448 -46.35 -37.64 -4.63
CA ALA A 448 -46.75 -37.16 -5.95
C ALA A 448 -48.14 -37.74 -6.27
N PRO A 449 -48.92 -37.23 -7.25
CA PRO A 449 -48.68 -37.65 -8.63
C PRO A 449 -49.09 -36.66 -9.75
N ALA A 450 -48.41 -36.87 -10.88
CA ALA A 450 -48.93 -36.97 -12.25
C ALA A 450 -49.52 -35.77 -13.01
N GLN A 451 -49.03 -35.72 -14.26
CA GLN A 451 -49.45 -34.92 -15.42
C GLN A 451 -50.89 -35.27 -15.89
N PRO A 452 -51.40 -34.55 -16.91
CA PRO A 452 -51.33 -35.15 -18.24
C PRO A 452 -50.95 -34.18 -19.38
N ALA A 453 -50.71 -34.80 -20.54
CA ALA A 453 -50.11 -34.30 -21.76
C ALA A 453 -51.12 -33.84 -22.83
N SER A 454 -50.55 -33.41 -23.97
CA SER A 454 -51.12 -33.23 -25.33
C SER A 454 -51.66 -31.81 -25.62
N SER A 455 -51.54 -31.19 -26.80
CA SER A 455 -50.80 -31.41 -28.06
C SER A 455 -51.27 -30.30 -29.05
N LYS A 456 -50.42 -29.91 -30.03
CA LYS A 456 -50.75 -29.20 -31.32
C LYS A 456 -51.18 -27.72 -31.21
N THR A 457 -50.95 -26.77 -32.14
CA THR A 457 -50.21 -26.60 -33.42
C THR A 457 -50.30 -25.09 -33.76
N SER A 458 -49.40 -24.62 -34.64
CA SER A 458 -49.57 -23.58 -35.67
C SER A 458 -49.86 -22.10 -35.31
N ASP A 459 -48.89 -21.28 -35.72
CA ASP A 459 -48.98 -20.10 -36.60
C ASP A 459 -49.20 -18.65 -36.11
N GLU A 460 -48.21 -17.86 -36.55
CA GLU A 460 -48.17 -16.47 -37.02
C GLU A 460 -49.18 -15.38 -36.56
N LYS A 461 -48.56 -14.32 -36.02
CA LYS A 461 -48.58 -12.93 -36.55
C LYS A 461 -49.86 -12.07 -36.40
N ALA A 462 -49.70 -11.06 -35.52
CA ALA A 462 -50.27 -9.69 -35.45
C ALA A 462 -51.15 -9.18 -36.62
N PRO A 463 -52.12 -8.23 -36.43
CA PRO A 463 -51.95 -6.99 -35.65
C PRO A 463 -53.20 -6.41 -34.91
N ALA A 464 -52.98 -5.25 -34.25
CA ALA A 464 -53.82 -4.42 -33.35
C ALA A 464 -55.11 -3.79 -33.99
N PRO A 465 -55.88 -2.83 -33.38
CA PRO A 465 -55.90 -2.24 -32.02
C PRO A 465 -57.31 -2.04 -31.34
N ALA A 466 -57.34 -1.91 -30.00
CA ALA A 466 -58.26 -1.15 -29.10
C ALA A 466 -59.81 -1.40 -29.13
N PRO A 467 -60.63 -1.11 -28.08
CA PRO A 467 -60.40 -0.13 -27.00
C PRO A 467 -60.84 -0.52 -25.55
N VAL A 468 -60.27 0.24 -24.61
CA VAL A 468 -60.67 0.63 -23.23
C VAL A 468 -61.67 -0.22 -22.42
N SER A 469 -61.23 -0.63 -21.22
CA SER A 469 -62.05 -0.49 -20.01
C SER A 469 -61.20 -0.37 -18.74
N ASN A 470 -61.63 0.59 -17.92
CA ASN A 470 -61.09 1.01 -16.63
C ASN A 470 -61.02 -0.12 -15.60
N GLY A 471 -59.99 -0.06 -14.76
CA GLY A 471 -59.91 -0.88 -13.55
C GLY A 471 -58.68 -0.55 -12.72
N THR A 472 -58.63 0.64 -12.11
CA THR A 472 -57.77 0.88 -10.94
C THR A 472 -58.45 0.25 -9.73
N PRO A 473 -57.71 -0.47 -8.89
CA PRO A 473 -57.80 -0.19 -7.47
C PRO A 473 -56.43 0.17 -6.90
N SER A 474 -56.45 1.29 -6.20
CA SER A 474 -55.39 1.77 -5.33
C SER A 474 -55.09 0.74 -4.25
N GLY A 475 -53.85 0.26 -4.23
CA GLY A 475 -53.23 -0.36 -3.07
C GLY A 475 -51.87 0.32 -2.91
N THR A 476 -51.62 0.93 -1.75
CA THR A 476 -50.35 1.54 -1.39
C THR A 476 -49.23 0.51 -1.47
N ALA A 477 -48.65 0.38 -2.66
CA ALA A 477 -47.48 -0.43 -2.90
C ALA A 477 -46.28 0.26 -2.26
N ASP A 478 -45.67 -0.42 -1.31
CA ASP A 478 -44.37 -0.07 -0.76
C ASP A 478 -43.42 0.25 -1.92
N PRO A 479 -42.90 1.49 -2.06
CA PRO A 479 -42.10 1.90 -3.22
C PRO A 479 -40.82 1.05 -3.38
N GLU A 480 -40.44 0.31 -2.34
CA GLU A 480 -39.31 -0.62 -2.32
C GLU A 480 -39.65 -2.03 -2.85
N ALA A 481 -40.93 -2.44 -2.85
CA ALA A 481 -41.34 -3.81 -3.23
C ALA A 481 -41.12 -4.09 -4.73
N TRP A 482 -40.53 -5.24 -5.05
CA TRP A 482 -40.24 -5.67 -6.43
C TRP A 482 -41.28 -6.68 -6.90
N SER A 483 -41.97 -6.39 -8.01
CA SER A 483 -42.84 -7.38 -8.65
C SER A 483 -42.02 -8.36 -9.51
N GLU A 484 -42.58 -9.54 -9.77
CA GLU A 484 -41.96 -10.56 -10.62
C GLU A 484 -41.69 -10.01 -12.05
N ALA A 485 -42.63 -9.24 -12.59
CA ALA A 485 -42.47 -8.55 -13.87
C ALA A 485 -41.29 -7.55 -13.86
N GLN A 486 -41.07 -6.81 -12.76
CA GLN A 486 -39.94 -5.90 -12.63
C GLN A 486 -38.60 -6.64 -12.51
N VAL A 487 -38.58 -7.79 -11.84
CA VAL A 487 -37.36 -8.63 -11.75
C VAL A 487 -37.02 -9.23 -13.12
N LEU A 488 -38.01 -9.71 -13.87
CA LEU A 488 -37.81 -10.21 -15.24
C LEU A 488 -37.32 -9.10 -16.17
N ALA A 489 -37.92 -7.91 -16.12
CA ALA A 489 -37.47 -6.75 -16.88
C ALA A 489 -36.03 -6.36 -16.54
N LEU A 490 -35.65 -6.40 -15.27
CA LEU A 490 -34.28 -6.11 -14.82
C LEU A 490 -33.28 -7.15 -15.37
N VAL A 491 -33.62 -8.43 -15.35
CA VAL A 491 -32.75 -9.50 -15.90
C VAL A 491 -32.62 -9.37 -17.41
N GLN A 492 -33.71 -9.10 -18.13
CA GLN A 492 -33.69 -8.87 -19.58
C GLN A 492 -32.86 -7.62 -19.94
N ALA A 493 -33.03 -6.52 -19.19
CA ALA A 493 -32.25 -5.30 -19.38
C ALA A 493 -30.75 -5.52 -19.11
N LEU A 494 -30.40 -6.31 -18.10
CA LEU A 494 -29.00 -6.67 -17.83
C LEU A 494 -28.37 -7.54 -18.92
N LYS A 495 -29.17 -8.36 -19.61
CA LYS A 495 -28.74 -9.16 -20.76
C LYS A 495 -28.60 -8.31 -22.02
N ALA A 496 -29.52 -7.36 -22.24
CA ALA A 496 -29.47 -6.42 -23.36
C ALA A 496 -28.34 -5.38 -23.24
N PHE A 497 -27.99 -5.00 -22.01
CA PHE A 497 -26.95 -4.00 -21.72
C PHE A 497 -25.79 -4.62 -20.92
N PRO A 498 -24.80 -5.24 -21.60
CA PRO A 498 -23.63 -5.86 -20.96
C PRO A 498 -22.74 -4.82 -20.26
N LYS A 499 -21.75 -5.29 -19.50
CA LYS A 499 -20.94 -4.46 -18.59
C LYS A 499 -20.22 -3.28 -19.28
N ASP A 500 -19.94 -3.40 -20.58
CA ASP A 500 -19.21 -2.42 -21.37
C ASP A 500 -20.11 -1.41 -22.09
N ALA A 501 -21.44 -1.51 -21.92
CA ALA A 501 -22.38 -0.57 -22.51
C ALA A 501 -22.22 0.84 -21.91
N SER A 502 -22.05 1.85 -22.76
CA SER A 502 -22.09 3.26 -22.34
C SER A 502 -23.45 3.58 -21.71
N GLN A 503 -23.45 4.30 -20.59
CA GLN A 503 -24.65 4.63 -19.81
C GLN A 503 -25.50 3.40 -19.42
N ARG A 504 -24.86 2.24 -19.21
CA ARG A 504 -25.52 0.97 -18.88
C ARG A 504 -26.65 1.11 -17.87
N TRP A 505 -26.38 1.76 -16.75
CA TRP A 505 -27.34 1.84 -15.65
C TRP A 505 -28.51 2.79 -15.91
N GLU A 506 -28.35 3.77 -16.80
CA GLU A 506 -29.44 4.64 -17.25
C GLU A 506 -30.38 3.86 -18.17
N ARG A 507 -29.81 3.08 -19.10
CA ARG A 507 -30.56 2.21 -20.02
C ARG A 507 -31.26 1.06 -19.29
N VAL A 508 -30.60 0.48 -18.28
CA VAL A 508 -31.21 -0.55 -17.42
C VAL A 508 -32.39 0.02 -16.62
N ALA A 509 -32.24 1.22 -16.04
CA ALA A 509 -33.34 1.84 -15.30
C ALA A 509 -34.50 2.23 -16.21
N ALA A 510 -34.23 2.73 -17.42
CA ALA A 510 -35.27 3.05 -18.40
C ALA A 510 -36.08 1.82 -18.85
N ALA A 511 -35.47 0.63 -18.83
CA ALA A 511 -36.11 -0.63 -19.19
C ALA A 511 -36.86 -1.31 -18.02
N VAL A 512 -36.80 -0.76 -16.79
CA VAL A 512 -37.49 -1.32 -15.61
C VAL A 512 -38.56 -0.34 -15.12
N PRO A 513 -39.85 -0.60 -15.39
CA PRO A 513 -40.93 0.32 -15.03
C PRO A 513 -40.98 0.63 -13.53
N GLY A 514 -40.96 1.92 -13.20
CA GLY A 514 -41.16 2.41 -11.82
C GLY A 514 -39.99 2.20 -10.87
N LYS A 515 -38.79 1.83 -11.36
CA LYS A 515 -37.59 1.66 -10.53
C LYS A 515 -36.47 2.59 -10.97
N THR A 516 -35.80 3.20 -10.00
CA THR A 516 -34.67 4.11 -10.22
C THR A 516 -33.38 3.35 -10.48
N MET A 517 -32.37 4.04 -11.02
CA MET A 517 -31.02 3.50 -11.21
C MET A 517 -30.44 2.91 -9.92
N VAL A 518 -30.64 3.60 -8.78
CA VAL A 518 -30.12 3.17 -7.48
C VAL A 518 -30.80 1.89 -7.03
N GLN A 519 -32.12 1.78 -7.20
CA GLN A 519 -32.89 0.59 -6.86
C GLN A 519 -32.48 -0.61 -7.74
N CYS A 520 -32.29 -0.42 -9.05
CA CYS A 520 -31.82 -1.47 -9.95
C CYS A 520 -30.43 -2.00 -9.52
N LYS A 521 -29.48 -1.10 -9.21
CA LYS A 521 -28.15 -1.49 -8.71
C LYS A 521 -28.23 -2.28 -7.40
N LYS A 522 -29.07 -1.82 -6.45
CA LYS A 522 -29.29 -2.48 -5.15
C LYS A 522 -29.87 -3.88 -5.33
N LYS A 523 -30.86 -4.05 -6.21
CA LYS A 523 -31.48 -5.36 -6.48
C LYS A 523 -30.53 -6.35 -7.13
N VAL A 524 -29.70 -5.89 -8.07
CA VAL A 524 -28.67 -6.74 -8.69
C VAL A 524 -27.62 -7.19 -7.67
N ALA A 525 -27.21 -6.32 -6.75
CA ALA A 525 -26.28 -6.68 -5.68
C ALA A 525 -26.89 -7.71 -4.71
N GLU A 526 -28.17 -7.56 -4.36
CA GLU A 526 -28.92 -8.53 -3.56
C GLU A 526 -29.02 -9.90 -4.26
N MET A 527 -29.39 -9.94 -5.54
CA MET A 527 -29.45 -11.18 -6.32
C MET A 527 -28.09 -11.87 -6.41
N GLN A 528 -27.00 -11.12 -6.57
CA GLN A 528 -25.64 -11.66 -6.56
C GLN A 528 -25.23 -12.20 -5.18
N LYS A 529 -25.62 -11.52 -4.10
CA LYS A 529 -25.38 -12.00 -2.74
C LYS A 529 -26.15 -13.28 -2.46
N ASN A 530 -27.41 -13.37 -2.87
CA ASN A 530 -28.24 -14.56 -2.68
C ASN A 530 -27.69 -15.74 -3.50
N PHE A 531 -27.22 -15.51 -4.73
CA PHE A 531 -26.58 -16.55 -5.55
C PHE A 531 -25.27 -17.05 -4.93
N ARG A 532 -24.44 -16.14 -4.40
CA ARG A 532 -23.18 -16.51 -3.72
C ARG A 532 -23.41 -17.23 -2.39
N SER A 533 -24.46 -16.86 -1.66
CA SER A 533 -24.81 -17.49 -0.38
C SER A 533 -25.40 -18.89 -0.60
N LYS A 534 -26.17 -19.09 -1.69
CA LYS A 534 -26.72 -20.39 -2.06
C LYS A 534 -25.65 -21.36 -2.58
N LYS A 535 -24.62 -20.84 -3.24
CA LYS A 535 -23.44 -21.62 -3.71
C LYS A 535 -22.42 -21.93 -2.59
N GLY A 536 -22.57 -21.35 -1.40
CA GLY A 536 -21.73 -21.65 -0.23
C GLY A 536 -22.41 -22.56 0.80
N ALA A 537 -23.65 -22.98 0.52
CA ALA A 537 -24.46 -23.86 1.37
C ALA A 537 -24.78 -25.21 0.71
N GLU A 538 -24.37 -25.40 -0.55
CA GLU A 538 -24.11 -26.69 -1.19
C GLU A 538 -22.60 -26.95 -1.14
#